data_AF-A0A1G7WRY0-F1
#
_entry.id   AF-A0A1G7WRY0-F1
#
_cell.length_a   1.000
_cell.length_b   1.000
_cell.length_c   1.000
_cell.angle_alpha   90.00
_cell.angle_beta   90.00
_cell.angle_gamma   90.00
#
_symmetry.space_group_name_H-M   'P 1'
#
loop_
_entity.id
_entity.type
_entity.pdbx_description
1 polymer ?
#
loop_
_entity_poly.entity_id
_entity_poly.type
_entity_poly.pdbx_seq_one_letter_code
_entity_poly.pdbx_strand_id
1 'polypeptide(L)'
;MKKQKITQGSILEINIENQYYTYAQILDKGGYVFFDYKSETRLTDFSVLEDKPILFIIGVYNDVITQGHWPIVGKMNIRQNLNSQPMQFIQDALHPDRFEFYNPNTGESTPATKEKVKGLERAAVWEANHVEDRIRDYYNGVPCIWLEDDLELFKD
;
A
#
# COMPACT_ATOMS: atom_id res chain seq x y z
N MET A 1 -3.09 11.09 -20.39
CA MET A 1 -3.37 9.71 -19.93
C MET A 1 -4.87 9.46 -19.90
N LYS A 2 -5.32 8.21 -19.99
CA LYS A 2 -6.75 7.87 -20.11
C LYS A 2 -7.39 7.85 -18.71
N LYS A 3 -8.55 8.50 -18.55
CA LYS A 3 -9.31 8.42 -17.29
C LYS A 3 -9.73 6.98 -16.99
N GLN A 4 -9.61 6.55 -15.74
CA GLN A 4 -9.93 5.20 -15.29
C GLN A 4 -10.91 5.21 -14.12
N LYS A 5 -11.63 4.12 -13.91
CA LYS A 5 -12.55 3.93 -12.78
C LYS A 5 -11.97 2.93 -11.79
N ILE A 6 -11.82 3.36 -10.52
CA ILE A 6 -11.45 2.48 -9.41
C ILE A 6 -12.49 1.35 -9.31
N THR A 7 -12.02 0.12 -9.49
CA THR A 7 -12.87 -1.07 -9.50
C THR A 7 -12.17 -2.16 -8.68
N GLN A 8 -12.85 -2.66 -7.65
CA GLN A 8 -12.33 -3.71 -6.78
C GLN A 8 -11.83 -4.92 -7.57
N GLY A 9 -10.69 -5.47 -7.14
CA GLY A 9 -10.00 -6.61 -7.74
C GLY A 9 -9.16 -6.27 -8.98
N SER A 10 -9.22 -5.02 -9.47
CA SER A 10 -8.41 -4.61 -10.62
C SER A 10 -6.93 -4.60 -10.27
N ILE A 11 -6.10 -4.95 -11.25
CA ILE A 11 -4.65 -4.93 -11.15
C ILE A 11 -4.11 -3.63 -11.72
N LEU A 12 -3.24 -2.98 -10.95
CA LEU A 12 -2.51 -1.79 -11.30
C LEU A 12 -1.08 -2.19 -11.66
N GLU A 13 -0.59 -1.69 -12.79
CA GLU A 13 0.83 -1.79 -13.15
C GLU A 13 1.55 -0.53 -12.68
N ILE A 14 2.69 -0.72 -12.04
CA ILE A 14 3.52 0.36 -11.52
C ILE A 14 4.89 0.19 -12.15
N ASN A 15 5.30 1.16 -12.95
CA ASN A 15 6.61 1.17 -13.58
C ASN A 15 7.58 1.95 -12.70
N ILE A 16 8.61 1.27 -12.19
CA ILE A 16 9.62 1.89 -11.34
C ILE A 16 10.77 2.36 -12.22
N GLU A 17 10.85 3.67 -12.42
CA GLU A 17 11.96 4.36 -13.11
C GLU A 17 12.31 3.82 -14.51
N ASN A 18 11.33 3.24 -15.22
CA ASN A 18 11.53 2.51 -16.49
C ASN A 18 12.47 1.31 -16.42
N GLN A 19 12.78 0.82 -15.21
CA GLN A 19 13.69 -0.30 -15.00
C GLN A 19 12.94 -1.63 -14.85
N TYR A 20 11.82 -1.62 -14.11
CA TYR A 20 11.02 -2.81 -13.87
C TYR A 20 9.57 -2.45 -13.54
N TYR A 21 8.74 -3.48 -13.50
CA TYR A 21 7.33 -3.42 -13.18
C TYR A 21 7.05 -4.15 -11.87
N THR A 22 6.19 -3.55 -11.07
CA THR A 22 5.53 -4.17 -9.92
C THR A 22 4.02 -3.99 -10.08
N TYR A 23 3.25 -4.68 -9.23
CA TYR A 23 1.81 -4.74 -9.36
C TYR A 23 1.12 -4.58 -8.01
N ALA A 24 0.00 -3.89 -8.04
CA ALA A 24 -0.91 -3.77 -6.92
C ALA A 24 -2.32 -4.23 -7.30
N GLN A 25 -3.12 -4.62 -6.31
CA GLN A 25 -4.53 -4.94 -6.50
C GLN A 25 -5.40 -4.01 -5.66
N ILE A 26 -6.48 -3.50 -6.27
CA ILE A 26 -7.47 -2.66 -5.60
C ILE A 26 -8.30 -3.54 -4.66
N LEU A 27 -8.26 -3.27 -3.36
CA LEU A 27 -9.10 -3.93 -2.35
C LEU A 27 -10.44 -3.19 -2.17
N ASP A 28 -11.30 -3.70 -1.29
CA ASP A 28 -12.46 -2.94 -0.83
C ASP A 28 -12.02 -1.80 0.13
N LYS A 29 -12.89 -0.83 0.36
CA LYS A 29 -12.70 0.27 1.35
C LYS A 29 -11.44 1.12 1.14
N GLY A 30 -10.98 1.25 -0.11
CA GLY A 30 -9.91 2.17 -0.49
C GLY A 30 -8.49 1.69 -0.16
N GLY A 31 -8.34 0.41 0.21
CA GLY A 31 -7.02 -0.21 0.37
C GLY A 31 -6.44 -0.71 -0.95
N TYR A 32 -5.12 -0.73 -1.04
CA TYR A 32 -4.38 -1.26 -2.16
C TYR A 32 -3.30 -2.20 -1.62
N VAL A 33 -3.30 -3.45 -2.08
CA VAL A 33 -2.26 -4.42 -1.73
C VAL A 33 -1.16 -4.36 -2.78
N PHE A 34 0.09 -4.20 -2.34
CA PHE A 34 1.27 -4.20 -3.19
C PHE A 34 1.97 -5.55 -3.03
N PHE A 35 2.21 -6.26 -4.13
CA PHE A 35 2.83 -7.58 -4.09
C PHE A 35 4.36 -7.47 -4.07
N ASP A 36 5.01 -8.40 -3.36
CA ASP A 36 6.44 -8.66 -3.47
C ASP A 36 6.72 -9.41 -4.77
N TYR A 37 6.66 -8.63 -5.85
CA TYR A 37 6.93 -9.08 -7.19
C TYR A 37 7.56 -7.99 -8.04
N LYS A 38 8.64 -8.35 -8.73
CA LYS A 38 9.38 -7.52 -9.66
C LYS A 38 9.54 -8.27 -10.98
N SER A 39 9.27 -7.58 -12.09
CA SER A 39 9.44 -8.12 -13.44
C SER A 39 10.11 -7.10 -14.36
N GLU A 40 11.05 -7.55 -15.19
CA GLU A 40 11.67 -6.70 -16.22
C GLU A 40 10.72 -6.40 -17.39
N THR A 41 9.72 -7.26 -17.58
CA THR A 41 8.71 -7.14 -18.64
C THR A 41 7.31 -7.01 -18.06
N ARG A 42 6.39 -6.45 -18.85
CA ARG A 42 4.99 -6.34 -18.45
C ARG A 42 4.34 -7.72 -18.41
N LEU A 43 3.57 -7.97 -17.37
CA LEU A 43 2.76 -9.18 -17.25
C LEU A 43 1.59 -9.17 -18.23
N THR A 44 1.33 -10.33 -18.82
CA THR A 44 0.11 -10.64 -19.57
C THR A 44 -0.80 -11.62 -18.83
N ASP A 45 -0.24 -12.37 -17.88
CA ASP A 45 -0.96 -13.27 -16.98
C ASP A 45 -0.69 -12.86 -15.53
N PHE A 46 -1.76 -12.56 -14.79
CA PHE A 46 -1.71 -12.09 -13.42
C PHE A 46 -1.82 -13.22 -12.39
N SER A 47 -2.05 -14.47 -12.82
CA SER A 47 -2.08 -15.65 -11.93
C SER A 47 -0.78 -15.81 -11.13
N VAL A 48 0.35 -15.33 -11.68
CA VAL A 48 1.66 -15.30 -11.01
C VAL A 48 1.66 -14.48 -9.72
N LEU A 49 0.69 -13.58 -9.55
CA LEU A 49 0.52 -12.75 -8.36
C LEU A 49 -0.31 -13.44 -7.28
N GLU A 50 -0.94 -14.60 -7.50
CA GLU A 50 -1.82 -15.25 -6.52
C GLU A 50 -1.09 -15.73 -5.26
N ASP A 51 0.17 -16.16 -5.40
CA ASP A 51 0.96 -16.72 -4.30
C ASP A 51 2.09 -15.79 -3.82
N LYS A 52 2.16 -14.56 -4.37
CA LYS A 52 3.25 -13.64 -4.00
C LYS A 52 3.08 -13.11 -2.58
N PRO A 53 4.17 -12.93 -1.82
CA PRO A 53 4.10 -12.20 -0.57
C PRO A 53 3.55 -10.79 -0.76
N ILE A 54 3.09 -10.19 0.33
CA ILE A 54 2.59 -8.81 0.34
C ILE A 54 3.71 -7.93 0.85
N LEU A 55 4.03 -6.87 0.10
CA LEU A 55 4.97 -5.85 0.52
C LEU A 55 4.36 -4.97 1.61
N PHE A 56 3.16 -4.45 1.35
CA PHE A 56 2.38 -3.64 2.27
C PHE A 56 0.95 -3.42 1.73
N ILE A 57 0.07 -2.90 2.59
CA ILE A 57 -1.30 -2.51 2.26
C ILE A 57 -1.53 -1.08 2.75
N ILE A 58 -1.81 -0.16 1.84
CA ILE A 58 -1.97 1.27 2.15
C ILE A 58 -3.09 1.89 1.32
N GLY A 59 -3.54 3.09 1.72
CA GLY A 59 -4.38 3.95 0.90
C GLY A 59 -3.53 4.87 0.01
N VAL A 60 -4.00 5.13 -1.21
CA VAL A 60 -3.40 6.12 -2.12
C VAL A 60 -4.44 7.11 -2.61
N TYR A 61 -4.01 8.31 -3.03
CA TYR A 61 -4.94 9.28 -3.60
C TYR A 61 -5.63 8.73 -4.85
N ASN A 62 -6.92 9.05 -4.99
CA ASN A 62 -7.75 8.53 -6.08
C ASN A 62 -7.27 8.99 -7.46
N ASP A 63 -6.61 10.14 -7.56
CA ASP A 63 -6.09 10.68 -8.81
C ASP A 63 -4.93 9.86 -9.38
N VAL A 64 -4.11 9.23 -8.53
CA VAL A 64 -3.10 8.24 -8.95
C VAL A 64 -3.72 7.20 -9.88
N ILE A 65 -4.92 6.71 -9.53
CA ILE A 65 -5.62 5.70 -10.33
C ILE A 65 -6.45 6.36 -11.44
N THR A 66 -7.29 7.33 -11.09
CA THR A 66 -8.30 7.89 -11.99
C THR A 66 -7.70 8.74 -13.12
N GLN A 67 -6.51 9.31 -12.95
CA GLN A 67 -5.77 10.00 -14.00
C GLN A 67 -4.85 9.07 -14.81
N GLY A 68 -4.72 7.81 -14.38
CA GLY A 68 -3.97 6.78 -15.10
C GLY A 68 -2.47 6.79 -14.85
N HIS A 69 -2.02 7.35 -13.72
CA HIS A 69 -0.62 7.28 -13.29
C HIS A 69 -0.19 5.82 -13.11
N TRP A 70 -1.02 5.03 -12.43
CA TRP A 70 -0.93 3.57 -12.47
C TRP A 70 -2.04 2.98 -13.35
N PRO A 71 -1.71 2.52 -14.57
CA PRO A 71 -2.72 1.96 -15.46
C PRO A 71 -3.34 0.68 -14.90
N ILE A 72 -4.66 0.54 -15.05
CA ILE A 72 -5.38 -0.70 -14.79
C ILE A 72 -5.12 -1.63 -15.98
N VAL A 73 -4.44 -2.75 -15.72
CA VAL A 73 -3.97 -3.68 -16.77
C VAL A 73 -4.68 -5.04 -16.73
N GLY A 74 -5.47 -5.31 -15.70
CA GLY A 74 -6.17 -6.57 -15.56
C GLY A 74 -7.09 -6.61 -14.34
N LYS A 75 -7.59 -7.81 -14.05
CA LYS A 75 -8.40 -8.08 -12.88
C LYS A 75 -8.17 -9.51 -12.41
N MET A 76 -8.14 -9.69 -11.10
CA MET A 76 -8.00 -10.98 -10.44
C MET A 76 -8.97 -11.04 -9.26
N ASN A 77 -9.31 -12.25 -8.80
CA ASN A 77 -10.01 -12.40 -7.54
C ASN A 77 -9.14 -11.91 -6.38
N ILE A 78 -9.77 -11.34 -5.36
CA ILE A 78 -9.07 -10.96 -4.12
C ILE A 78 -8.91 -12.22 -3.28
N ARG A 79 -7.69 -12.44 -2.77
CA ARG A 79 -7.40 -13.59 -1.90
C ARG A 79 -8.28 -13.53 -0.64
N GLN A 80 -8.69 -14.68 -0.13
CA GLN A 80 -9.61 -14.72 1.02
C GLN A 80 -9.06 -13.97 2.25
N ASN A 81 -7.75 -14.03 2.50
CA ASN A 81 -7.09 -13.32 3.59
C ASN A 81 -6.98 -11.79 3.38
N LEU A 82 -7.36 -11.28 2.21
CA LEU A 82 -7.38 -9.85 1.86
C LEU A 82 -8.79 -9.27 1.75
N ASN A 83 -9.82 -10.08 2.04
CA ASN A 83 -11.19 -9.58 2.16
C ASN A 83 -11.38 -8.68 3.38
N SER A 84 -10.49 -8.77 4.37
CA SER A 84 -10.39 -7.84 5.49
C SER A 84 -8.98 -7.29 5.53
N GLN A 85 -8.87 -5.97 5.55
CA GLN A 85 -7.60 -5.27 5.70
C GLN A 85 -7.10 -5.36 7.16
N PRO A 86 -5.78 -5.38 7.39
CA PRO A 86 -5.21 -5.34 8.73
C PRO A 86 -5.53 -4.00 9.41
N MET A 87 -5.46 -3.99 10.75
CA MET A 87 -5.53 -2.74 11.50
C MET A 87 -4.37 -1.82 11.14
N GLN A 88 -4.60 -0.53 11.21
CA GLN A 88 -3.60 0.52 11.08
C GLN A 88 -3.47 1.26 12.41
N PHE A 89 -2.52 2.18 12.51
CA PHE A 89 -2.42 3.07 13.67
C PHE A 89 -2.57 4.54 13.29
N ILE A 90 -3.10 5.32 14.22
CA ILE A 90 -3.09 6.78 14.19
C ILE A 90 -2.24 7.25 15.37
N GLN A 91 -1.43 8.27 15.16
CA GLN A 91 -0.72 8.98 16.21
C GLN A 91 -1.22 10.42 16.23
N ASP A 92 -1.60 10.92 17.41
CA ASP A 92 -2.07 12.29 17.56
C ASP A 92 -0.90 13.28 17.30
N ALA A 93 -1.07 14.18 16.34
CA ALA A 93 -0.05 15.15 15.97
C ALA A 93 0.21 16.22 17.05
N LEU A 94 -0.80 16.51 17.90
CA LEU A 94 -0.67 17.45 19.02
C LEU A 94 -0.19 16.76 20.30
N HIS A 95 -0.41 15.45 20.40
CA HIS A 95 0.00 14.61 21.53
C HIS A 95 0.70 13.34 21.03
N PRO A 96 1.99 13.42 20.63
CA PRO A 96 2.70 12.31 19.98
C PRO A 96 2.84 11.02 20.81
N ASP A 97 2.52 11.07 22.09
CA ASP A 97 2.45 9.95 23.02
C ASP A 97 1.11 9.18 22.96
N ARG A 98 0.11 9.71 22.25
CA ARG A 98 -1.22 9.10 22.09
C ARG A 98 -1.33 8.37 20.76
N PHE A 99 -1.78 7.12 20.86
CA PHE A 99 -1.96 6.22 19.73
C PHE A 99 -3.39 5.69 19.70
N GLU A 100 -3.87 5.39 18.51
CA GLU A 100 -5.13 4.69 18.30
C GLU A 100 -4.93 3.55 17.31
N PHE A 101 -5.65 2.45 17.54
CA PHE A 101 -5.93 1.48 16.49
C PHE A 101 -6.98 2.06 15.56
N TYR A 102 -6.75 1.96 14.26
CA TYR A 102 -7.71 2.32 13.22
C TYR A 102 -8.13 1.07 12.43
N ASN A 103 -9.43 0.84 12.30
CA ASN A 103 -9.97 -0.25 11.50
C ASN A 103 -10.35 0.26 10.11
N PRO A 104 -9.55 0.00 9.05
CA PRO A 104 -9.88 0.46 7.70
C PRO A 104 -11.15 -0.18 7.11
N ASN A 105 -11.65 -1.28 7.70
CA ASN A 105 -12.85 -1.96 7.22
C ASN A 105 -14.14 -1.31 7.75
N THR A 106 -14.11 -0.70 8.94
CA THR A 106 -15.28 -0.07 9.60
C THR A 106 -15.17 1.45 9.70
N GLY A 107 -13.96 1.99 9.64
CA GLY A 107 -13.66 3.41 9.89
C GLY A 107 -13.58 3.78 11.38
N GLU A 108 -13.70 2.81 12.29
CA GLU A 108 -13.64 3.04 13.73
C GLU A 108 -12.19 3.18 14.22
N SER A 109 -11.99 4.02 15.24
CA SER A 109 -10.73 4.12 15.97
C SER A 109 -10.91 3.88 17.47
N THR A 110 -9.89 3.33 18.11
CA THR A 110 -9.89 3.06 19.56
C THR A 110 -8.51 3.34 20.18
N PRO A 111 -8.43 3.84 21.42
CA PRO A 111 -7.16 4.12 22.07
C PRO A 111 -6.22 2.90 22.15
N ALA A 112 -4.93 3.12 21.93
CA ALA A 112 -3.88 2.11 21.95
C ALA A 112 -2.59 2.65 22.62
N THR A 113 -1.61 1.76 22.81
CA THR A 113 -0.25 2.14 23.25
C THR A 113 0.72 1.97 22.10
N LYS A 114 1.86 2.66 22.18
CA LYS A 114 2.96 2.57 21.20
C LYS A 114 3.38 1.12 20.94
N GLU A 115 3.52 0.32 21.98
CA GLU A 115 3.95 -1.08 21.90
C GLU A 115 2.92 -1.93 21.16
N LYS A 116 1.63 -1.64 21.35
CA LYS A 116 0.53 -2.38 20.73
C LYS A 116 0.36 -2.08 19.24
N VAL A 117 0.76 -0.89 18.80
CA VAL A 117 0.66 -0.48 17.40
C VAL A 117 1.94 -0.75 16.60
N LYS A 118 3.04 -1.16 17.27
CA LYS A 118 4.32 -1.48 16.63
C LYS A 118 4.11 -2.54 15.53
N GLY A 119 4.57 -2.22 14.31
CA GLY A 119 4.46 -3.09 13.14
C GLY A 119 3.17 -2.95 12.33
N LEU A 120 2.23 -2.10 12.75
CA LEU A 120 1.09 -1.71 11.91
C LEU A 120 1.49 -0.59 10.95
N GLU A 121 0.84 -0.52 9.80
CA GLU A 121 0.94 0.65 8.92
C GLU A 121 0.26 1.85 9.56
N ARG A 122 0.83 3.04 9.37
CA ARG A 122 0.15 4.29 9.73
C ARG A 122 -1.06 4.50 8.82
N ALA A 123 -2.18 4.91 9.40
CA ALA A 123 -3.37 5.30 8.66
C ALA A 123 -3.09 6.64 7.94
N ALA A 124 -2.66 6.53 6.68
CA ALA A 124 -2.33 7.67 5.83
C ALA A 124 -2.72 7.39 4.37
N VAL A 125 -2.90 8.48 3.61
CA VAL A 125 -3.11 8.43 2.16
C VAL A 125 -1.81 8.86 1.48
N TRP A 126 -1.29 8.01 0.60
CA TRP A 126 0.02 8.18 -0.02
C TRP A 126 -0.07 8.75 -1.43
N GLU A 127 0.92 9.57 -1.78
CA GLU A 127 1.19 10.01 -3.15
C GLU A 127 1.93 8.92 -3.94
N ALA A 128 1.77 8.93 -5.26
CA ALA A 128 2.34 7.89 -6.11
C ALA A 128 3.87 7.79 -6.01
N ASN A 129 4.58 8.92 -6.05
CA ASN A 129 6.04 8.96 -5.96
C ASN A 129 6.54 8.43 -4.61
N HIS A 130 5.81 8.67 -3.51
CA HIS A 130 6.22 8.14 -2.20
C HIS A 130 6.15 6.61 -2.17
N VAL A 131 5.12 6.03 -2.80
CA VAL A 131 4.96 4.58 -2.91
C VAL A 131 6.00 3.98 -3.85
N GLU A 132 6.26 4.61 -5.00
CA GLU A 132 7.27 4.17 -5.96
C GLU A 132 8.68 4.18 -5.33
N ASP A 133 9.03 5.25 -4.59
CA ASP A 133 10.27 5.33 -3.82
C ASP A 133 10.34 4.21 -2.77
N ARG A 134 9.27 4.00 -2.00
CA ARG A 134 9.20 2.92 -1.00
C ARG A 134 9.46 1.54 -1.61
N ILE A 135 8.91 1.26 -2.79
CA ILE A 135 9.13 -0.01 -3.50
C ILE A 135 10.55 -0.10 -4.05
N ARG A 136 11.06 0.98 -4.66
CA ARG A 136 12.45 1.04 -5.15
C ARG A 136 13.43 0.75 -4.02
N ASP A 137 13.27 1.46 -2.91
CA ASP A 137 14.20 1.41 -1.78
C ASP A 137 14.16 0.02 -1.11
N TYR A 138 12.98 -0.60 -1.03
CA TYR A 138 12.83 -2.00 -0.60
C TYR A 138 13.69 -2.96 -1.45
N TYR A 139 13.57 -2.91 -2.79
CA TYR A 139 14.34 -3.81 -3.66
C TYR A 139 15.83 -3.47 -3.73
N ASN A 140 16.20 -2.22 -3.45
CA ASN A 140 17.60 -1.80 -3.33
C ASN A 140 18.20 -2.10 -1.96
N GLY A 141 17.40 -2.53 -0.98
CA GLY A 141 17.85 -2.81 0.39
C GLY A 141 18.29 -1.56 1.15
N VAL A 142 17.73 -0.40 0.82
CA VAL A 142 18.02 0.88 1.48
C VAL A 142 16.80 1.40 2.24
N PRO A 143 16.98 2.20 3.31
CA PRO A 143 15.86 2.83 4.00
C PRO A 143 15.08 3.77 3.08
N CYS A 144 13.75 3.75 3.19
CA CYS A 144 12.87 4.69 2.50
C CYS A 144 12.66 5.94 3.37
N ILE A 145 12.93 7.13 2.82
CA ILE A 145 12.78 8.40 3.53
C ILE A 145 11.33 8.64 4.01
N TRP A 146 10.35 8.16 3.26
CA TRP A 146 8.93 8.32 3.59
C TRP A 146 8.49 7.47 4.80
N LEU A 147 9.35 6.56 5.27
CA LEU A 147 9.12 5.77 6.47
C LEU A 147 10.01 6.23 7.64
N GLU A 148 10.84 7.27 7.47
CA GLU A 148 11.82 7.68 8.47
C GLU A 148 11.17 8.00 9.82
N ASP A 149 10.07 8.76 9.83
CA ASP A 149 9.33 9.09 11.04
C ASP A 149 8.81 7.86 11.78
N ASP A 150 8.28 6.86 11.04
CA ASP A 150 7.77 5.62 11.63
C ASP A 150 8.91 4.72 12.12
N LEU A 151 10.01 4.66 11.38
CA LEU A 151 11.20 3.89 11.76
C LEU A 151 11.83 4.45 13.04
N GLU A 152 11.99 5.77 13.13
CA GLU A 152 12.53 6.43 14.33
C GLU A 152 11.54 6.31 15.48
N LEU A 153 10.23 6.43 15.21
CA LEU A 153 9.19 6.24 16.22
C LEU A 153 9.30 4.87 16.88
N PHE A 154 9.54 3.78 16.12
CA PHE A 154 9.56 2.41 16.67
C PHE A 154 10.95 1.82 16.91
N LYS A 155 11.98 2.64 16.87
CA LYS A 155 13.35 2.29 17.22
C LYS A 155 13.45 1.94 18.71
N ASP A 156 14.17 0.86 19.01
CA ASP A 156 14.40 0.38 20.39
C ASP A 156 15.45 1.21 21.13
#